data_AF-A0A0R3TX32-F1
#
_entry.id   AF-A0A0R3TX32-F1
#
_cell.length_a   1.000
_cell.length_b   1.000
_cell.length_c   1.000
_cell.angle_alpha   90.00
_cell.angle_beta   90.00
_cell.angle_gamma   90.00
#
_symmetry.space_group_name_H-M   'P 1'
#
loop_
_entity.id
_entity.type
_entity.pdbx_description
1 polymer ?
#
loop_
_entity_poly.entity_id
_entity_poly.type
_entity_poly.pdbx_seq_one_letter_code
_entity_poly.pdbx_strand_id
1 'polypeptide(L)'
;MESWKSTGLFARLQAVKAVFKELRTATALAEIVQAYTKVVSKKWGACIACAIGGKLSEEIKFTDNLARAVVIIGLPYPNVYSAFMKEKLNYLEKRFGNRSGGQRFCEAICMLSVNQAIGCSTRHENGYAVVFLMDQRFINNRRLRQQVPSWSQTAFKPFFLTLRL
;
A
#
# COMPACT_ATOMS: atom_id res chain seq x y z
N MET A 1 1.79 -11.61 11.46
CA MET A 1 2.08 -11.11 12.82
C MET A 1 2.56 -12.19 13.76
N GLU A 2 2.11 -13.44 13.64
CA GLU A 2 2.65 -14.55 14.46
C GLU A 2 4.16 -14.71 14.30
N SER A 3 4.67 -14.66 13.06
CA SER A 3 6.11 -14.64 12.77
C SER A 3 6.87 -13.46 13.40
N TRP A 4 6.22 -12.30 13.56
CA TRP A 4 6.82 -11.13 14.20
C TRP A 4 6.86 -11.27 15.72
N LYS A 5 5.90 -12.00 16.28
CA LYS A 5 5.88 -12.34 17.71
C LYS A 5 6.96 -13.37 18.02
N SER A 6 7.08 -14.43 17.21
CA SER A 6 8.07 -15.48 17.43
C SER A 6 9.52 -14.98 17.30
N THR A 7 9.77 -14.01 16.42
CA THR A 7 11.10 -13.39 16.23
C THR A 7 11.41 -12.25 17.22
N GLY A 8 10.45 -11.88 18.09
CA GLY A 8 10.59 -10.73 19.00
C GLY A 8 10.53 -9.36 18.31
N LEU A 9 10.39 -9.30 16.99
CA LEU A 9 10.26 -8.06 16.22
C LEU A 9 9.07 -7.23 16.68
N PHE A 10 7.94 -7.87 16.99
CA PHE A 10 6.72 -7.19 17.44
C PHE A 10 6.95 -6.43 18.75
N ALA A 11 7.65 -7.04 19.72
CA ALA A 11 7.98 -6.39 20.98
C ALA A 11 8.92 -5.19 20.79
N ARG A 12 9.92 -5.33 19.90
CA ARG A 12 10.83 -4.24 19.55
C ARG A 12 10.11 -3.06 18.89
N LEU A 13 9.13 -3.32 18.02
CA LEU A 13 8.30 -2.27 17.43
C LEU A 13 7.43 -1.59 18.49
N GLN A 14 6.80 -2.37 19.37
CA GLN A 14 5.95 -1.85 20.45
C GLN A 14 6.73 -1.00 21.47
N ALA A 15 8.02 -1.26 21.67
CA ALA A 15 8.88 -0.45 22.52
C ALA A 15 9.11 0.96 21.95
N VAL A 16 8.95 1.15 20.62
CA VAL A 16 9.16 2.44 19.96
C VAL A 16 7.82 3.14 19.65
N LYS A 17 6.83 2.40 19.13
CA LYS A 17 5.52 2.94 18.72
C LYS A 17 4.39 1.97 19.04
N ALA A 18 3.20 2.51 19.31
CA ALA A 18 2.00 1.68 19.38
C ALA A 18 1.71 1.03 18.01
N VAL A 19 1.52 -0.29 18.00
CA VAL A 19 1.28 -1.08 16.78
C VAL A 19 -0.18 -1.51 16.73
N PHE A 20 -0.89 -1.05 15.71
CA PHE A 20 -2.27 -1.43 15.39
C PHE A 20 -2.31 -2.38 14.20
N LYS A 21 -3.37 -3.18 14.11
CA LYS A 21 -3.63 -4.10 13.00
C LYS A 21 -5.05 -3.91 12.50
N GLU A 22 -5.25 -3.95 11.19
CA GLU A 22 -6.57 -4.07 10.60
C GLU A 22 -7.33 -5.30 11.12
N LEU A 23 -8.56 -5.07 11.58
CA LEU A 23 -9.52 -6.12 11.89
C LEU A 23 -10.52 -6.25 10.75
N ARG A 24 -11.02 -7.47 10.53
CA ARG A 24 -11.93 -7.79 9.42
C ARG A 24 -13.34 -7.25 9.61
N THR A 25 -13.73 -6.95 10.85
CA THR A 25 -15.09 -6.48 11.18
C THR A 25 -15.17 -4.95 11.09
N ALA A 26 -16.23 -4.44 10.45
CA ALA A 26 -16.39 -3.00 10.20
C ALA A 26 -16.50 -2.16 11.49
N THR A 27 -17.21 -2.64 12.51
CA THR A 27 -17.34 -1.96 13.81
C THR A 27 -15.99 -1.84 14.50
N ALA A 28 -15.25 -2.94 14.58
CA ALA A 28 -13.92 -2.98 15.18
C ALA A 28 -12.89 -2.12 14.42
N LEU A 29 -13.08 -1.91 13.11
CA LEU A 29 -12.22 -1.06 12.31
C LEU A 29 -12.32 0.41 12.72
N ALA A 30 -13.54 0.92 12.94
CA ALA A 30 -13.76 2.30 13.36
C ALA A 30 -13.12 2.57 14.74
N GLU A 31 -13.28 1.63 15.68
CA GLU A 31 -12.67 1.69 17.01
C GLU A 31 -11.13 1.75 16.92
N ILE A 32 -10.53 0.94 16.05
CA ILE A 32 -9.07 0.94 15.84
C ILE A 32 -8.59 2.26 15.25
N VAL A 33 -9.29 2.82 14.27
CA VAL A 33 -8.91 4.09 13.64
C VAL A 33 -9.00 5.22 14.67
N GLN A 34 -10.03 5.22 15.50
CA GLN A 34 -10.19 6.18 16.58
C GLN A 34 -9.08 6.05 17.64
N ALA A 35 -8.78 4.81 18.07
CA ALA A 35 -7.69 4.54 19.00
C ALA A 35 -6.32 4.95 18.43
N TYR A 36 -6.07 4.63 17.16
CA TYR A 36 -4.88 5.05 16.42
C TYR A 36 -4.72 6.56 16.42
N THR A 37 -5.77 7.29 16.03
CA THR A 37 -5.79 8.75 15.94
C THR A 37 -5.46 9.41 17.28
N LYS A 38 -6.00 8.87 18.38
CA LYS A 38 -5.72 9.34 19.75
C LYS A 38 -4.27 9.11 20.19
N VAL A 39 -3.59 8.09 19.65
CA VAL A 39 -2.20 7.79 19.99
C VAL A 39 -1.21 8.51 19.08
N VAL A 40 -1.55 8.76 17.82
CA VAL A 40 -0.69 9.49 16.88
C VAL A 40 -0.38 10.90 17.36
N SER A 41 -1.33 11.58 18.02
CA SER A 41 -1.13 12.93 18.57
C SER A 41 -0.17 12.97 19.77
N LYS A 42 0.25 11.82 20.31
CA LYS A 42 1.21 11.73 21.41
C LYS A 42 2.65 11.65 20.89
N LYS A 43 3.62 11.97 21.77
CA LYS A 43 5.06 12.11 21.46
C LYS A 43 5.69 10.98 20.62
N TRP A 44 5.28 9.73 20.81
CA TRP A 44 5.90 8.55 20.17
C TRP A 44 5.20 8.11 18.87
N GLY A 45 3.99 8.62 18.63
CA GLY A 45 3.15 8.23 17.50
C GLY A 45 2.74 6.75 17.50
N ALA A 46 2.23 6.30 16.36
CA ALA A 46 1.76 4.93 16.17
C ALA A 46 2.06 4.45 14.74
N CYS A 47 1.93 3.14 14.52
CA CYS A 47 1.87 2.54 13.19
C CYS A 47 0.67 1.60 13.11
N ILE A 48 0.07 1.51 11.92
CA ILE A 48 -1.04 0.60 11.65
C ILE A 48 -0.68 -0.30 10.46
N ALA A 49 -0.83 -1.61 10.65
CA ALA A 49 -0.60 -2.60 9.60
C ALA A 49 -1.95 -3.04 9.01
N CYS A 50 -2.08 -2.93 7.69
CA CYS A 50 -3.26 -3.33 6.93
C CYS A 50 -2.88 -4.16 5.70
N ALA A 51 -3.86 -4.83 5.11
CA ALA A 51 -3.69 -5.48 3.82
C ALA A 51 -4.07 -4.52 2.70
N ILE A 52 -3.28 -4.48 1.62
CA ILE A 52 -3.66 -3.74 0.42
C ILE A 52 -4.88 -4.42 -0.20
N GLY A 53 -5.90 -3.64 -0.58
CA GLY A 53 -7.21 -4.16 -0.96
C GLY A 53 -8.19 -4.26 0.22
N GLY A 54 -7.75 -3.88 1.43
CA GLY A 54 -8.58 -3.75 2.61
C GLY A 54 -9.15 -2.34 2.76
N LYS A 55 -10.15 -2.20 3.63
CA LYS A 55 -10.85 -0.93 3.87
C LYS A 55 -9.92 0.18 4.34
N LEU A 56 -8.92 -0.14 5.18
CA LEU A 56 -7.94 0.87 5.61
C LEU A 56 -7.09 1.40 4.47
N SER A 57 -6.76 0.56 3.49
CA SER A 57 -5.90 0.94 2.37
C SER A 57 -6.64 1.65 1.25
N GLU A 58 -7.96 1.47 1.12
CA GLU A 58 -8.75 2.01 0.01
C GLU A 58 -9.67 3.16 0.44
N GLU A 59 -10.39 3.02 1.55
CA GLU A 59 -11.51 3.90 1.91
C GLU A 59 -11.12 4.97 2.94
N ILE A 60 -10.19 4.64 3.84
CA ILE A 60 -9.86 5.50 4.99
C ILE A 60 -8.83 6.56 4.59
N LYS A 61 -9.16 7.83 4.90
CA LYS A 61 -8.31 8.98 4.62
C LYS A 61 -7.48 9.31 5.85
N PHE A 62 -6.16 9.17 5.75
CA PHE A 62 -5.23 9.61 6.80
C PHE A 62 -4.79 11.04 6.52
N THR A 63 -5.56 12.01 7.00
CA THR A 63 -5.26 13.44 6.80
C THR A 63 -4.15 13.93 7.75
N ASP A 64 -3.51 15.04 7.37
CA ASP A 64 -2.55 15.77 8.21
C ASP A 64 -1.35 14.93 8.70
N ASN A 65 -1.23 14.77 10.02
CA ASN A 65 -0.16 14.02 10.68
C ASN A 65 -0.48 12.54 10.87
N LEU A 66 -1.62 12.05 10.35
CA LEU A 66 -2.08 10.68 10.61
C LEU A 66 -1.29 9.62 9.84
N ALA A 67 -0.63 9.96 8.72
CA ALA A 67 0.21 9.02 7.97
C ALA A 67 1.39 9.74 7.27
N ARG A 68 2.40 10.14 8.06
CA ARG A 68 3.63 10.78 7.52
C ARG A 68 4.57 9.81 6.80
N ALA A 69 4.42 8.52 7.04
CA ALA A 69 5.15 7.48 6.32
C ALA A 69 4.20 6.34 5.94
N VAL A 70 4.26 5.92 4.67
CA VAL A 70 3.55 4.75 4.15
C VAL A 70 4.60 3.73 3.74
N VAL A 71 4.44 2.48 4.16
CA VAL A 71 5.37 1.40 3.80
C VAL A 71 4.58 0.35 3.02
N ILE A 72 4.85 0.26 1.72
CA ILE A 72 4.29 -0.76 0.84
C ILE A 72 5.26 -1.93 0.82
N ILE A 73 4.81 -3.08 1.32
CA ILE A 73 5.61 -4.31 1.37
C ILE A 73 5.09 -5.26 0.29
N GLY A 74 5.92 -5.52 -0.72
CA GLY A 74 5.56 -6.38 -1.84
C GLY A 74 4.64 -5.73 -2.87
N LEU A 75 4.07 -6.57 -3.74
CA LEU A 75 3.16 -6.19 -4.83
C LEU A 75 1.86 -7.01 -4.74
N PRO A 76 0.68 -6.36 -4.65
CA PRO A 76 -0.62 -7.03 -4.52
C PRO A 76 -1.11 -7.57 -5.87
N TYR A 77 -0.41 -8.54 -6.45
CA TYR A 77 -0.85 -9.17 -7.69
C TYR A 77 -2.16 -9.97 -7.48
N PRO A 78 -3.08 -9.94 -8.46
CA PRO A 78 -4.31 -10.71 -8.38
C PRO A 78 -4.04 -12.22 -8.50
N ASN A 79 -4.94 -13.02 -7.94
CA ASN A 79 -4.86 -14.48 -8.07
C ASN A 79 -5.23 -14.93 -9.50
N VAL A 80 -4.20 -15.15 -10.32
CA VAL A 80 -4.34 -15.58 -11.72
C VAL A 80 -4.91 -16.99 -11.88
N TYR A 81 -4.98 -17.80 -10.82
CA TYR A 81 -5.46 -19.18 -10.88
C TYR A 81 -6.99 -19.32 -10.79
N SER A 82 -7.70 -18.25 -10.42
CA SER A 82 -9.17 -18.24 -10.38
C SER A 82 -9.77 -18.42 -11.78
N ALA A 83 -10.91 -19.10 -11.89
CA ALA A 83 -11.58 -19.36 -13.17
C ALA A 83 -11.88 -18.05 -13.93
N PHE A 84 -12.38 -17.04 -13.22
CA PHE A 84 -12.61 -15.71 -13.76
C PHE A 84 -11.34 -15.07 -14.33
N MET A 85 -10.23 -15.09 -13.56
CA MET A 85 -8.98 -14.49 -14.04
C MET A 85 -8.42 -15.25 -15.23
N LYS A 86 -8.45 -16.58 -15.23
CA LYS A 86 -7.98 -17.39 -16.38
C LYS A 86 -8.71 -16.99 -17.66
N GLU A 87 -10.04 -16.92 -17.62
CA GLU A 87 -10.83 -16.56 -18.80
C GLU A 87 -10.57 -15.11 -19.23
N LYS A 88 -10.51 -14.18 -18.27
CA LYS A 88 -10.21 -12.78 -18.57
C LYS A 88 -8.83 -12.60 -19.20
N LEU A 89 -7.81 -13.29 -18.69
CA LEU A 89 -6.47 -13.26 -19.26
C LEU A 89 -6.46 -13.87 -20.67
N ASN A 90 -7.11 -15.02 -20.88
CA ASN A 90 -7.25 -15.64 -22.21
C ASN A 90 -7.91 -14.70 -23.22
N TYR A 91 -8.96 -14.01 -22.81
CA TYR A 91 -9.64 -13.01 -23.65
C TYR A 91 -8.70 -11.85 -24.02
N LEU A 92 -7.98 -11.29 -23.05
CA LEU A 92 -7.07 -10.16 -23.27
C LEU A 92 -5.90 -10.55 -24.18
N GLU A 93 -5.34 -11.74 -24.00
CA GLU A 93 -4.28 -12.25 -24.88
C GLU A 93 -4.77 -12.41 -26.33
N LYS A 94 -5.98 -12.96 -26.52
CA LYS A 94 -6.60 -13.08 -27.86
C LYS A 94 -6.91 -11.72 -28.48
N ARG A 95 -7.43 -10.77 -27.70
CA ARG A 95 -7.87 -9.46 -28.18
C ARG A 95 -6.71 -8.56 -28.59
N PHE A 96 -5.61 -8.57 -27.83
CA PHE A 96 -4.51 -7.63 -28.04
C PHE A 96 -3.33 -8.23 -28.82
N GLY A 97 -3.32 -9.54 -29.09
CA GLY A 97 -2.39 -10.22 -30.01
C GLY A 97 -0.91 -10.23 -29.59
N ASN A 98 -0.54 -9.37 -28.64
CA ASN A 98 0.73 -9.37 -27.95
C ASN A 98 0.60 -10.30 -26.74
N ARG A 99 1.48 -11.29 -26.58
CA ARG A 99 1.52 -12.26 -25.46
C ARG A 99 1.82 -11.61 -24.08
N SER A 100 1.31 -10.41 -23.87
CA SER A 100 1.59 -9.50 -22.77
C SER A 100 0.32 -8.80 -22.27
N GLY A 101 -0.82 -8.96 -22.94
CA GLY A 101 -2.07 -8.29 -22.58
C GLY A 101 -2.52 -8.67 -21.17
N GLY A 102 -2.43 -9.96 -20.83
CA GLY A 102 -2.72 -10.47 -19.49
C GLY A 102 -1.70 -10.01 -18.46
N GLN A 103 -0.40 -10.04 -18.79
CA GLN A 103 0.64 -9.52 -17.89
C GLN A 103 0.43 -8.04 -17.56
N ARG A 104 0.17 -7.21 -18.56
CA ARG A 104 -0.07 -5.77 -18.41
C ARG A 104 -1.33 -5.50 -17.60
N PHE A 105 -2.37 -6.30 -17.78
CA PHE A 105 -3.59 -6.23 -16.97
C PHE A 105 -3.32 -6.56 -15.49
N CYS A 106 -2.55 -7.61 -15.20
CA CYS A 106 -2.15 -7.93 -13.84
C CYS A 106 -1.28 -6.84 -13.20
N GLU A 107 -0.32 -6.29 -13.94
CA GLU A 107 0.49 -5.14 -13.50
C GLU A 107 -0.39 -3.93 -13.20
N ALA A 108 -1.37 -3.63 -14.06
CA ALA A 108 -2.28 -2.51 -13.89
C ALA A 108 -3.18 -2.64 -12.65
N ILE A 109 -3.76 -3.82 -12.41
CA ILE A 109 -4.54 -4.07 -11.17
C ILE A 109 -3.65 -3.91 -9.95
N CYS A 110 -2.44 -4.50 -9.98
CA CYS A 110 -1.50 -4.40 -8.88
C CYS A 110 -1.15 -2.93 -8.55
N MET A 111 -0.83 -2.14 -9.57
CA MET A 111 -0.45 -0.74 -9.39
C MET A 111 -1.63 0.15 -9.03
N LEU A 112 -2.85 -0.17 -9.47
CA LEU A 112 -4.06 0.53 -9.03
C LEU A 112 -4.21 0.46 -7.51
N SER A 113 -4.11 -0.74 -6.92
CA SER A 113 -4.22 -0.91 -5.47
C SER A 113 -3.07 -0.26 -4.70
N VAL A 114 -1.84 -0.31 -5.23
CA VAL A 114 -0.68 0.39 -4.64
C VAL A 114 -0.90 1.90 -4.65
N ASN A 115 -1.32 2.47 -5.78
CA ASN A 115 -1.52 3.91 -5.92
C ASN A 115 -2.69 4.41 -5.08
N GLN A 116 -3.74 3.60 -4.90
CA GLN A 116 -4.82 3.90 -3.95
C GLN A 116 -4.30 3.99 -2.53
N ALA A 117 -3.53 2.98 -2.07
CA ALA A 117 -2.93 2.99 -0.73
C ALA A 117 -2.01 4.20 -0.51
N ILE A 118 -1.24 4.58 -1.54
CA ILE A 118 -0.41 5.78 -1.52
C ILE A 118 -1.27 7.05 -1.37
N GLY A 119 -2.33 7.18 -2.19
CA GLY A 119 -3.24 8.32 -2.20
C GLY A 119 -4.04 8.51 -0.91
N CYS A 120 -4.07 7.51 -0.02
CA CYS A 120 -4.69 7.66 1.30
C CYS A 120 -3.92 8.58 2.26
N SER A 121 -2.63 8.86 1.99
CA SER A 121 -1.73 9.59 2.90
C SER A 121 -1.49 11.07 2.55
N THR A 122 -1.73 11.51 1.32
CA THR A 122 -1.49 12.90 0.86
C THR A 122 -2.70 13.45 0.13
N ARG A 123 -3.39 14.44 0.72
CA ARG A 123 -4.66 14.98 0.19
C ARG A 123 -4.85 16.50 0.25
N HIS A 124 -3.89 17.25 0.76
CA HIS A 124 -3.95 18.72 0.78
C HIS A 124 -2.63 19.31 0.31
N GLU A 125 -2.66 20.52 -0.24
CA GLU A 125 -1.53 21.24 -0.84
C GLU A 125 -0.29 21.34 0.06
N ASN A 126 -0.47 21.38 1.39
CA ASN A 126 0.64 21.44 2.36
C ASN A 126 1.00 20.07 2.96
N GLY A 127 0.37 19.01 2.47
CA GLY A 127 0.53 17.64 2.94
C GLY A 127 1.79 17.01 2.37
N TYR A 128 2.52 16.30 3.24
CA TYR A 128 3.66 15.50 2.81
C TYR A 128 3.64 14.14 3.50
N ALA A 129 4.08 13.12 2.77
CA ALA A 129 4.31 11.78 3.28
C ALA A 129 5.54 11.16 2.59
N VAL A 130 6.23 10.26 3.28
CA VAL A 130 7.29 9.45 2.66
C VAL A 130 6.74 8.05 2.41
N VAL A 131 6.77 7.61 1.16
CA VAL A 131 6.37 6.26 0.75
C VAL A 131 7.61 5.39 0.56
N PHE A 132 7.68 4.30 1.29
CA PHE A 132 8.70 3.27 1.10
C PHE A 132 8.12 2.14 0.27
N LEU A 133 8.78 1.79 -0.83
CA LEU A 133 8.37 0.73 -1.74
C LEU A 133 9.32 -0.47 -1.55
N MET A 134 8.97 -1.37 -0.64
CA MET A 134 9.79 -2.52 -0.25
C MET A 134 9.56 -3.72 -1.16
N ASP A 135 9.93 -3.59 -2.43
CA ASP A 135 10.02 -4.69 -3.40
C ASP A 135 11.03 -4.36 -4.51
N GLN A 136 11.97 -5.26 -4.79
CA GLN A 136 12.99 -5.06 -5.83
C GLN A 136 12.39 -4.85 -7.22
N ARG A 137 11.16 -5.34 -7.48
CA ARG A 137 10.48 -5.17 -8.76
C ARG A 137 10.17 -3.71 -9.08
N PHE A 138 10.02 -2.83 -8.08
CA PHE A 138 9.93 -1.38 -8.33
C PHE A 138 11.24 -0.82 -8.92
N ILE A 139 12.39 -1.44 -8.65
CA ILE A 139 13.71 -1.03 -9.16
C ILE A 139 14.05 -1.75 -10.47
N ASN A 140 13.59 -2.99 -10.66
CA ASN A 140 13.97 -3.78 -11.83
C ASN A 140 12.97 -3.67 -12.99
N ASN A 141 11.69 -3.36 -12.72
CA ASN A 141 10.64 -3.28 -13.74
C ASN A 141 10.27 -1.82 -14.04
N ARG A 142 10.74 -1.30 -15.18
CA ARG A 142 10.43 0.05 -15.66
C ARG A 142 8.92 0.29 -15.84
N ARG A 143 8.16 -0.74 -16.26
CA ARG A 143 6.71 -0.62 -16.49
C ARG A 143 5.95 -0.34 -15.20
N LEU A 144 6.37 -0.93 -14.07
CA LEU A 144 5.76 -0.67 -12.77
C LEU A 144 6.05 0.77 -12.31
N ARG A 145 7.28 1.25 -12.48
CA ARG A 145 7.62 2.65 -12.14
C ARG A 145 6.80 3.66 -12.92
N GLN A 146 6.59 3.41 -14.21
CA GLN A 146 5.80 4.30 -15.07
C GLN A 146 4.31 4.34 -14.69
N GLN A 147 3.83 3.37 -13.90
CA GLN A 147 2.45 3.33 -13.41
C GLN A 147 2.28 4.02 -12.06
N VAL A 148 3.35 4.46 -11.40
CA VAL A 148 3.27 5.37 -10.25
C VAL A 148 2.81 6.75 -10.76
N PRO A 149 2.02 7.55 -10.00
CA PRO A 149 1.50 8.82 -10.50
C PRO A 149 2.61 9.79 -10.92
N SER A 150 2.44 10.44 -12.07
CA SER A 150 3.44 11.31 -12.70
C SER A 150 3.97 12.40 -11.77
N TRP A 151 3.10 13.02 -10.98
CA TRP A 151 3.46 14.05 -9.99
C TRP A 151 4.46 13.58 -8.93
N SER A 152 4.53 12.27 -8.68
CA SER A 152 5.45 11.67 -7.70
C SER A 152 6.70 11.06 -8.34
N GLN A 153 6.69 10.77 -9.64
CA GLN A 153 7.78 10.05 -10.32
C GLN A 153 9.14 10.76 -10.20
N THR A 154 9.17 12.09 -10.18
CA THR A 154 10.39 12.90 -10.02
C THR A 154 11.04 12.75 -8.65
N ALA A 155 10.25 12.45 -7.63
CA ALA A 155 10.71 12.24 -6.26
C ALA A 155 11.06 10.77 -5.96
N PHE A 156 10.96 9.89 -6.96
CA PHE A 156 11.31 8.49 -6.84
C PHE A 156 12.83 8.34 -6.75
N LYS A 157 13.31 7.84 -5.60
CA LYS A 157 14.70 7.42 -5.40
C LYS A 157 14.74 5.89 -5.31
N PRO A 158 15.89 5.26 -5.58
CA PRO A 158 16.07 3.86 -5.20
C PRO A 158 15.70 3.71 -3.72
N PHE A 159 14.78 2.81 -3.40
CA PHE A 159 14.25 2.47 -2.06
C PHE A 159 13.11 3.32 -1.47
N PHE A 160 12.90 4.58 -1.88
CA PHE A 160 11.81 5.39 -1.34
C PHE A 160 11.34 6.50 -2.29
N LEU A 161 10.11 6.94 -2.08
CA LEU A 161 9.38 7.94 -2.83
C LEU A 161 8.91 9.03 -1.84
N THR A 162 9.37 10.27 -2.01
CA THR A 162 8.89 11.39 -1.19
C THR A 162 7.69 12.04 -1.86
N LEU A 163 6.56 12.13 -1.17
CA LEU A 163 5.36 12.79 -1.65
C LEU A 163 5.23 14.17 -1.01
N ARG A 164 5.17 15.18 -1.87
CA ARG A 164 4.82 16.55 -1.52
C ARG A 164 3.90 17.05 -2.62
N LEU A 165 2.71 17.52 -2.23
CA LEU A 165 1.81 18.21 -3.14
C LEU A 165 2.27 19.65 -3.37
#